data_AF-A0A8T6VYR7-F1
#
_entry.id   AF-A0A8T6VYR7-F1
#
_cell.length_a   1.000
_cell.length_b   1.000
_cell.length_c   1.000
_cell.angle_alpha   90.00
_cell.angle_beta   90.00
_cell.angle_gamma   90.00
#
_symmetry.space_group_name_H-M   'P 1'
#
loop_
_entity.id
_entity.type
_entity.pdbx_description
1 polymer ?
#
loop_
_entity_poly.entity_id
_entity_poly.type
_entity_poly.pdbx_seq_one_letter_code
_entity_poly.pdbx_strand_id
1 'polypeptide(L)'
;MLEGWLDRAMEGGASYADLRVLKVGSTRLELKDGELKEAVEGNEVGFGLRVLVNGSWGFASANSLDPEQGMAAVDRAISLARATAVRAGEPVVLASVPVISEDLVWRPAKDPRDVAIEDKLEMLRDMEAAARRSEHLASVTTAYTEGTRRVELLTSEGTRLSHGQTRVIALANLTGRREGVMSSFRVRVGGVGGFEIFSAEDPVERTERAVGSLETLLGAGRAPGGRMTAVVDPDMTGVLVHEAFGHASEADLVLAGESILDGRIGEKLAAEGVTIFDDPTLEGAFGSFPFDDEGVKGSRKTLMEDGVLTNFIHSRETAGRLGHEPNGAARSQDHSSR
;
A
#
# COMPACT_ATOMS: atom_id res chain seq x y z
N MET A 1 -7.10 -9.59 -26.99
CA MET A 1 -6.90 -10.74 -26.07
C MET A 1 -7.60 -10.46 -24.75
N LEU A 2 -7.09 -9.53 -23.92
CA LEU A 2 -7.66 -9.21 -22.61
C LEU A 2 -9.13 -8.76 -22.67
N GLU A 3 -9.50 -7.94 -23.66
CA GLU A 3 -10.90 -7.54 -23.89
C GLU A 3 -11.80 -8.75 -24.16
N GLY A 4 -11.31 -9.77 -24.86
CA GLY A 4 -12.06 -11.00 -25.10
C GLY A 4 -12.35 -11.80 -23.82
N TRP A 5 -11.58 -11.62 -22.74
CA TRP A 5 -11.90 -12.20 -21.44
C TRP A 5 -13.07 -11.48 -20.77
N LEU A 6 -13.15 -10.15 -20.92
CA LEU A 6 -14.31 -9.36 -20.46
C LEU A 6 -15.55 -9.69 -21.28
N ASP A 7 -15.43 -9.79 -22.60
CA ASP A 7 -16.53 -10.19 -23.49
C ASP A 7 -17.10 -11.56 -23.06
N ARG A 8 -16.22 -12.55 -22.83
CA ARG A 8 -16.61 -13.86 -22.31
C ARG A 8 -17.34 -13.76 -20.96
N ALA A 9 -16.90 -12.88 -20.07
CA ALA A 9 -17.55 -12.65 -18.77
C ALA A 9 -19.00 -12.16 -18.97
N MET A 10 -19.19 -11.18 -19.86
CA MET A 10 -20.49 -10.63 -20.20
C MET A 10 -21.40 -11.66 -20.89
N GLU A 11 -20.89 -12.43 -21.85
CA GLU A 11 -21.60 -13.58 -22.45
C GLU A 11 -21.96 -14.65 -21.40
N GLY A 12 -21.16 -14.77 -20.35
CA GLY A 12 -21.41 -15.61 -19.18
C GLY A 12 -22.54 -15.12 -18.26
N GLY A 13 -23.19 -14.00 -18.57
CA GLY A 13 -24.25 -13.39 -17.79
C GLY A 13 -23.76 -12.48 -16.67
N ALA A 14 -22.50 -12.02 -16.73
CA ALA A 14 -22.04 -10.97 -15.84
C ALA A 14 -22.74 -9.64 -16.16
N SER A 15 -23.14 -8.93 -15.11
CA SER A 15 -23.63 -7.54 -15.18
C SER A 15 -22.49 -6.53 -15.13
N TYR A 16 -21.34 -6.93 -14.60
CA TYR A 16 -20.11 -6.15 -14.54
C TYR A 16 -18.91 -7.11 -14.49
N ALA A 17 -17.81 -6.72 -15.11
CA ALA A 17 -16.52 -7.39 -14.97
C ALA A 17 -15.37 -6.39 -14.98
N ASP A 18 -14.33 -6.67 -14.21
CA ASP A 18 -13.05 -5.99 -14.32
C ASP A 18 -11.88 -6.96 -14.35
N LEU A 19 -10.80 -6.51 -14.97
CA LEU A 19 -9.55 -7.20 -15.13
C LEU A 19 -8.43 -6.26 -14.74
N ARG A 20 -7.69 -6.61 -13.70
CA ARG A 20 -6.52 -5.89 -13.22
C ARG A 20 -5.27 -6.70 -13.51
N VAL A 21 -4.44 -6.24 -14.42
CA VAL A 21 -3.11 -6.78 -14.68
C VAL A 21 -2.10 -6.04 -13.81
N LEU A 22 -1.28 -6.79 -13.10
CA LEU A 22 -0.18 -6.26 -12.30
C LEU A 22 1.14 -6.69 -12.91
N LYS A 23 2.06 -5.73 -13.08
CA LYS A 23 3.45 -5.97 -13.46
C LYS A 23 4.34 -5.36 -12.39
N VAL A 24 5.19 -6.17 -11.78
CA VAL A 24 6.12 -5.73 -10.73
C VAL A 24 7.54 -6.14 -11.10
N GLY A 25 8.45 -5.16 -11.11
CA GLY A 25 9.90 -5.42 -11.09
C GLY A 25 10.45 -5.05 -9.72
N SER A 26 11.35 -5.85 -9.16
CA SER A 26 11.94 -5.58 -7.84
C SER A 26 13.40 -5.99 -7.77
N THR A 27 14.20 -5.23 -7.02
CA THR A 27 15.56 -5.61 -6.60
C THR A 27 15.63 -5.55 -5.08
N ARG A 28 16.19 -6.57 -4.44
CA ARG A 28 16.46 -6.62 -3.00
C ARG A 28 17.92 -6.97 -2.76
N LEU A 29 18.61 -6.12 -2.01
CA LEU A 29 19.98 -6.33 -1.57
C LEU A 29 20.02 -6.23 -0.05
N GLU A 30 20.71 -7.16 0.61
CA GLU A 30 20.91 -7.12 2.07
C GLU A 30 22.35 -7.46 2.42
N LEU A 31 22.99 -6.59 3.20
CA LEU A 31 24.25 -6.86 3.89
C LEU A 31 23.97 -7.04 5.38
N LYS A 32 24.63 -8.02 5.98
CA LYS A 32 24.68 -8.20 7.43
C LYS A 32 26.10 -8.37 7.87
N ASP A 33 26.57 -7.45 8.71
CA ASP A 33 27.92 -7.45 9.28
C ASP A 33 29.03 -7.65 8.20
N GLY A 34 28.88 -6.96 7.06
CA GLY A 34 29.82 -7.00 5.93
C GLY A 34 29.59 -8.16 4.95
N GLU A 35 28.72 -9.11 5.28
CA GLU A 35 28.40 -10.26 4.43
C GLU A 35 27.13 -10.04 3.61
N LEU A 36 27.19 -10.29 2.31
CA LEU A 36 26.02 -10.28 1.43
C LEU A 36 25.09 -11.46 1.79
N LYS A 37 23.87 -11.14 2.23
CA LYS A 37 22.83 -12.13 2.58
C LYS A 37 21.79 -12.31 1.49
N GLU A 38 21.44 -11.22 0.81
CA GLU A 38 20.46 -11.25 -0.27
C GLU A 38 20.93 -10.39 -1.44
N ALA A 39 20.77 -10.92 -2.66
CA ALA A 39 20.89 -10.19 -3.92
C ALA A 39 19.91 -10.82 -4.91
N VAL A 40 18.68 -10.31 -4.93
CA VAL A 40 17.57 -10.89 -5.69
C VAL A 40 16.97 -9.84 -6.61
N GLU A 41 16.86 -10.18 -7.88
CA GLU A 41 16.03 -9.47 -8.85
C GLU A 41 14.80 -10.32 -9.15
N GLY A 42 13.64 -9.68 -9.23
CA GLY A 42 12.35 -10.34 -9.44
C GLY A 42 11.53 -9.59 -10.48
N ASN A 43 10.86 -10.35 -11.33
CA ASN A 43 9.85 -9.85 -12.25
C ASN A 43 8.60 -10.70 -12.08
N GLU A 44 7.47 -10.03 -11.86
CA GLU A 44 6.17 -10.65 -11.65
C GLU A 44 5.16 -10.05 -12.62
N VAL A 45 4.38 -10.93 -13.25
CA VAL A 45 3.22 -10.54 -14.03
C VAL A 45 2.07 -11.45 -13.68
N GLY A 46 0.90 -10.86 -13.48
CA GLY A 46 -0.32 -11.60 -13.19
C GLY A 46 -1.54 -10.76 -13.43
N PHE A 47 -2.70 -11.39 -13.31
CA PHE A 47 -3.97 -10.69 -13.36
C PHE A 47 -4.93 -11.19 -12.29
N GLY A 48 -5.81 -10.31 -11.85
CA GLY A 48 -7.01 -10.61 -11.10
C GLY A 48 -8.22 -10.18 -11.91
N LEU A 49 -9.27 -11.00 -11.93
CA LEU A 49 -10.50 -10.74 -12.65
C LEU A 49 -11.69 -10.92 -11.73
N ARG A 50 -12.54 -9.89 -11.64
CA ARG A 50 -13.80 -9.91 -10.90
C ARG A 50 -14.96 -9.93 -11.87
N VAL A 51 -15.98 -10.72 -11.57
CA VAL A 51 -17.25 -10.73 -12.30
C VAL A 51 -18.40 -10.64 -11.31
N LEU A 52 -19.43 -9.89 -11.69
CA LEU A 52 -20.66 -9.74 -10.92
C LEU A 52 -21.79 -10.44 -11.66
N VAL A 53 -22.20 -11.62 -11.19
CA VAL A 53 -23.28 -12.44 -11.80
C VAL A 53 -24.40 -12.58 -10.78
N ASN A 54 -25.64 -12.24 -11.17
CA ASN A 54 -26.83 -12.31 -10.32
C ASN A 54 -26.63 -11.62 -8.95
N GLY A 55 -25.97 -10.47 -8.92
CA GLY A 55 -25.72 -9.70 -7.70
C GLY A 55 -24.65 -10.28 -6.76
N SER A 56 -23.83 -11.22 -7.22
CA SER A 56 -22.74 -11.82 -6.42
C SER A 56 -21.41 -11.83 -7.15
N TRP A 57 -20.34 -11.63 -6.38
CA TRP A 57 -18.99 -11.63 -6.90
C TRP A 57 -18.44 -13.03 -7.12
N GLY A 58 -17.72 -13.18 -8.21
CA GLY A 58 -16.75 -14.23 -8.43
C GLY A 58 -15.40 -13.60 -8.78
N PHE A 59 -14.33 -14.23 -8.31
CA PHE A 59 -12.98 -13.76 -8.53
C PHE A 59 -12.07 -14.92 -8.92
N ALA A 60 -11.18 -14.66 -9.87
CA ALA A 60 -10.11 -15.57 -10.21
C ALA A 60 -8.84 -14.78 -10.55
N SER A 61 -7.68 -15.36 -10.27
CA SER A 61 -6.39 -14.78 -10.61
C SER A 61 -5.48 -15.82 -11.26
N ALA A 62 -4.42 -15.34 -11.91
CA ALA A 62 -3.32 -16.16 -12.39
C ALA A 62 -2.01 -15.35 -12.47
N ASN A 63 -0.87 -16.07 -12.46
CA ASN A 63 0.48 -15.51 -12.55
C ASN A 63 1.01 -15.53 -14.00
N SER A 64 0.10 -15.51 -14.98
CA SER A 64 0.43 -15.49 -16.40
C SER A 64 -0.65 -14.77 -17.18
N LEU A 65 -0.30 -14.20 -18.34
CA LEU A 65 -1.24 -13.62 -19.29
C LEU A 65 -1.55 -14.59 -20.44
N ASP A 66 -1.40 -15.90 -20.20
CA ASP A 66 -1.69 -16.91 -21.19
C ASP A 66 -3.19 -16.89 -21.58
N PRO A 67 -3.53 -16.87 -22.89
CA PRO A 67 -4.92 -16.78 -23.34
C PRO A 67 -5.83 -17.89 -22.80
N GLU A 68 -5.34 -19.13 -22.73
CA GLU A 68 -6.13 -20.29 -22.33
C GLU A 68 -6.35 -20.28 -20.81
N GLN A 69 -5.30 -20.00 -20.03
CA GLN A 69 -5.41 -19.84 -18.58
C GLN A 69 -6.32 -18.67 -18.20
N GLY A 70 -6.25 -17.57 -18.96
CA GLY A 70 -7.14 -16.43 -18.84
C GLY A 70 -8.60 -16.79 -19.04
N MET A 71 -8.92 -17.44 -20.16
CA MET A 71 -10.30 -17.86 -20.45
C MET A 71 -10.83 -18.81 -19.37
N ALA A 72 -10.02 -19.78 -18.95
CA ALA A 72 -10.37 -20.68 -17.87
C ALA A 72 -10.58 -19.95 -16.53
N ALA A 73 -9.84 -18.87 -16.25
CA ALA A 73 -10.05 -18.04 -15.07
C ALA A 73 -11.39 -17.29 -15.12
N VAL A 74 -11.78 -16.76 -16.29
CA VAL A 74 -13.10 -16.16 -16.48
C VAL A 74 -14.21 -17.17 -16.18
N ASP A 75 -14.12 -18.38 -16.74
CA ASP A 75 -15.11 -19.43 -16.51
C ASP A 75 -15.22 -19.83 -15.03
N ARG A 76 -14.07 -19.89 -14.33
CA ARG A 76 -14.04 -20.13 -12.87
C ARG A 76 -14.68 -18.98 -12.11
N ALA A 77 -14.37 -17.73 -12.44
CA ALA A 77 -14.95 -16.56 -11.77
C ALA A 77 -16.49 -16.53 -11.95
N ILE A 78 -17.00 -16.77 -13.16
CA ILE A 78 -18.45 -16.87 -13.42
C ILE A 78 -19.08 -17.99 -12.58
N SER A 79 -18.43 -19.16 -12.56
CA SER A 79 -18.93 -20.33 -11.82
C SER A 79 -19.00 -20.06 -10.31
N LEU A 80 -17.96 -19.40 -9.76
CA LEU A 80 -17.92 -18.98 -8.36
C LEU A 80 -19.03 -17.97 -8.05
N ALA A 81 -19.20 -16.94 -8.88
CA ALA A 81 -20.26 -15.94 -8.72
C ALA A 81 -21.65 -16.57 -8.68
N ARG A 82 -21.93 -17.53 -9.57
CA ARG A 82 -23.22 -18.26 -9.60
C ARG A 82 -23.41 -19.12 -8.37
N ALA A 83 -22.36 -19.79 -7.90
CA ALA A 83 -22.44 -20.65 -6.72
C ALA A 83 -22.70 -19.86 -5.44
N THR A 84 -22.12 -18.66 -5.31
CA THR A 84 -22.32 -17.78 -4.15
C THR A 84 -23.66 -17.06 -4.20
N ALA A 85 -24.17 -16.71 -5.39
CA ALA A 85 -25.48 -16.06 -5.56
C ALA A 85 -26.66 -16.81 -4.92
N VAL A 86 -26.61 -18.14 -4.84
CA VAL A 86 -27.68 -18.95 -4.23
C VAL A 86 -27.84 -18.69 -2.72
N ARG A 87 -26.77 -18.22 -2.06
CA ARG A 87 -26.72 -17.97 -0.61
C ARG A 87 -26.38 -16.52 -0.26
N ALA A 88 -26.25 -15.67 -1.27
CA ALA A 88 -25.96 -14.26 -1.03
C ALA A 88 -27.15 -13.60 -0.33
N GLY A 89 -26.84 -12.67 0.58
CA GLY A 89 -27.83 -11.82 1.22
C GLY A 89 -28.34 -10.76 0.24
N GLU A 90 -28.10 -9.50 0.58
CA GLU A 90 -28.39 -8.40 -0.34
C GLU A 90 -27.50 -8.47 -1.60
N PRO A 91 -28.04 -8.16 -2.79
CA PRO A 91 -27.24 -8.11 -4.00
C PRO A 91 -26.21 -6.97 -3.90
N VAL A 92 -25.01 -7.23 -4.44
CA VAL A 92 -23.99 -6.20 -4.60
C VAL A 92 -24.52 -5.09 -5.51
N VAL A 93 -24.35 -3.85 -5.06
CA VAL A 93 -24.65 -2.64 -5.82
C VAL A 93 -23.36 -1.85 -5.96
N LEU A 94 -22.95 -1.58 -7.21
CA LEU A 94 -21.81 -0.74 -7.50
C LEU A 94 -22.27 0.71 -7.67
N ALA A 95 -21.63 1.64 -6.96
CA ALA A 95 -21.76 3.05 -7.29
C ALA A 95 -21.22 3.31 -8.71
N SER A 96 -21.89 4.21 -9.44
CA SER A 96 -21.50 4.61 -10.78
C SER A 96 -20.25 5.48 -10.72
N VAL A 97 -19.33 5.26 -11.66
CA VAL A 97 -18.09 6.04 -11.76
C VAL A 97 -17.87 6.41 -13.23
N PRO A 98 -17.16 7.51 -13.52
CA PRO A 98 -16.85 7.88 -14.90
C PRO A 98 -16.06 6.79 -15.64
N VAL A 99 -16.42 6.54 -16.89
CA VAL A 99 -15.62 5.72 -17.80
C VAL A 99 -14.42 6.54 -18.25
N ILE A 100 -13.21 6.05 -18.01
CA ILE A 100 -11.96 6.77 -18.28
C ILE A 100 -11.03 5.99 -19.19
N SER A 101 -10.20 6.71 -19.93
CA SER A 101 -9.13 6.13 -20.74
C SER A 101 -7.85 6.93 -20.52
N GLU A 102 -6.95 6.44 -19.67
CA GLU A 102 -5.78 7.18 -19.20
C GLU A 102 -4.53 6.29 -19.14
N ASP A 103 -3.35 6.87 -19.39
CA ASP A 103 -2.04 6.24 -19.20
C ASP A 103 -1.12 7.16 -18.38
N LEU A 104 -1.02 6.87 -17.08
CA LEU A 104 -0.35 7.68 -16.06
C LEU A 104 0.79 6.90 -15.40
N VAL A 105 1.60 6.20 -16.18
CA VAL A 105 2.80 5.54 -15.66
C VAL A 105 3.85 6.58 -15.32
N TRP A 106 4.07 6.80 -14.03
CA TRP A 106 5.06 7.75 -13.55
C TRP A 106 6.48 7.22 -13.76
N ARG A 107 7.39 8.11 -14.15
CA ARG A 107 8.80 7.81 -14.38
C ARG A 107 9.66 8.62 -13.43
N PRO A 108 10.55 7.98 -12.67
CA PRO A 108 11.48 8.67 -11.78
C PRO A 108 12.50 9.50 -12.58
N ALA A 109 13.11 10.49 -11.94
CA ALA A 109 14.14 11.31 -12.58
C ALA A 109 15.45 10.53 -12.79
N LYS A 110 15.79 9.62 -11.88
CA LYS A 110 16.91 8.66 -11.98
C LYS A 110 16.37 7.25 -11.79
N ASP A 111 16.10 6.56 -12.89
CA ASP A 111 15.54 5.21 -12.84
C ASP A 111 16.50 4.24 -12.12
N PRO A 112 16.04 3.55 -11.06
CA PRO A 112 16.91 2.66 -10.30
C PRO A 112 17.40 1.46 -11.12
N ARG A 113 16.75 1.13 -12.24
CA ARG A 113 17.19 0.06 -13.16
C ARG A 113 18.44 0.44 -13.95
N ASP A 114 18.72 1.73 -14.08
CA ASP A 114 19.91 2.23 -14.78
C ASP A 114 21.13 2.37 -13.85
N VAL A 115 20.97 2.11 -12.55
CA VAL A 115 22.06 2.16 -11.56
C VAL A 115 22.65 0.77 -11.36
N ALA A 116 23.99 0.67 -11.44
CA ALA A 116 24.70 -0.59 -11.30
C ALA A 116 24.52 -1.18 -9.89
N ILE A 117 24.39 -2.51 -9.78
CA ILE A 117 24.22 -3.19 -8.49
C ILE A 117 25.40 -2.91 -7.56
N GLU A 118 26.60 -2.75 -8.10
CA GLU A 118 27.82 -2.40 -7.39
C GLU A 118 27.68 -1.07 -6.65
N ASP A 119 27.12 -0.04 -7.29
CA ASP A 119 26.89 1.29 -6.67
C ASP A 119 25.87 1.18 -5.52
N LYS A 120 24.83 0.35 -5.70
CA LYS A 120 23.83 0.10 -4.65
C LYS A 120 24.46 -0.61 -3.45
N LEU A 121 25.33 -1.59 -3.70
CA LEU A 121 26.06 -2.32 -2.65
C LEU A 121 27.09 -1.43 -1.95
N GLU A 122 27.77 -0.53 -2.67
CA GLU A 122 28.68 0.45 -2.08
C GLU A 122 27.95 1.36 -1.10
N MET A 123 26.79 1.90 -1.48
CA MET A 123 25.94 2.67 -0.57
C MET A 123 25.59 1.88 0.71
N LEU A 124 25.26 0.59 0.61
CA LEU A 124 24.98 -0.25 1.78
C LEU A 124 26.20 -0.49 2.67
N ARG A 125 27.41 -0.57 2.09
CA ARG A 125 28.67 -0.68 2.84
C ARG A 125 29.00 0.62 3.55
N ASP A 126 28.75 1.76 2.92
CA ASP A 126 28.96 3.07 3.53
C ASP A 126 28.01 3.30 4.72
N MET A 127 26.74 2.89 4.59
CA MET A 127 25.80 2.89 5.71
C MET A 127 26.29 2.00 6.88
N GLU A 128 26.86 0.82 6.57
CA GLU A 128 27.44 -0.04 7.60
C GLU A 128 28.65 0.61 8.27
N ALA A 129 29.55 1.23 7.49
CA ALA A 129 30.71 1.95 8.02
C ALA A 129 30.26 3.11 8.95
N ALA A 130 29.22 3.84 8.57
CA ALA A 130 28.59 4.87 9.40
C ALA A 130 28.07 4.33 10.74
N ALA A 131 27.41 3.15 10.73
CA ALA A 131 26.90 2.49 11.92
C ALA A 131 28.03 2.03 12.88
N ARG A 132 29.15 1.55 12.33
CA ARG A 132 30.31 1.05 13.09
C ARG A 132 31.05 2.13 13.90
N ARG A 133 30.60 3.39 13.83
CA ARG A 133 31.10 4.48 14.68
C ARG A 133 30.59 4.40 16.13
N SER A 134 29.56 3.60 16.40
CA SER A 134 29.21 3.20 17.77
C SER A 134 30.19 2.12 18.27
N GLU A 135 30.86 2.38 19.39
CA GLU A 135 31.70 1.37 20.07
C GLU A 135 30.87 0.22 20.68
N HIS A 136 29.56 0.43 20.83
CA HIS A 136 28.62 -0.52 21.39
C HIS A 136 27.85 -1.31 20.31
N LEU A 137 28.14 -1.10 19.02
CA LEU A 137 27.49 -1.83 17.94
C LEU A 137 27.81 -3.33 18.04
N ALA A 138 26.77 -4.15 18.17
CA ALA A 138 26.88 -5.61 18.21
C ALA A 138 26.60 -6.25 16.84
N SER A 139 25.68 -5.70 16.06
CA SER A 139 25.37 -6.14 14.70
C SER A 139 24.68 -5.04 13.92
N VAL A 140 24.86 -5.03 12.61
CA VAL A 140 24.16 -4.13 11.68
C VAL A 140 23.68 -4.88 10.45
N THR A 141 22.47 -4.54 10.03
CA THR A 141 21.90 -4.97 8.75
C THR A 141 21.59 -3.73 7.93
N THR A 142 22.15 -3.63 6.72
CA THR A 142 21.81 -2.61 5.74
C THR A 142 21.14 -3.28 4.56
N ALA A 143 20.03 -2.71 4.09
CA ALA A 143 19.30 -3.28 2.97
C ALA A 143 18.80 -2.20 2.03
N TYR A 144 18.72 -2.59 0.76
CA TYR A 144 18.19 -1.79 -0.32
C TYR A 144 17.06 -2.56 -0.98
N THR A 145 15.93 -1.89 -1.20
CA THR A 145 14.81 -2.44 -1.94
C THR A 145 14.34 -1.43 -2.97
N GLU A 146 14.06 -1.88 -4.18
CA GLU A 146 13.35 -1.12 -5.20
C GLU A 146 12.17 -1.89 -5.74
N GLY A 147 11.16 -1.16 -6.19
CA GLY A 147 9.97 -1.72 -6.80
C GLY A 147 9.43 -0.80 -7.89
N THR A 148 9.25 -1.34 -9.08
CA THR A 148 8.47 -0.71 -10.16
C THR A 148 7.14 -1.45 -10.23
N ARG A 149 6.02 -0.75 -10.01
CA ARG A 149 4.67 -1.32 -10.09
C ARG A 149 3.93 -0.65 -11.23
N ARG A 150 3.34 -1.44 -12.13
CA ARG A 150 2.37 -0.99 -13.15
C ARG A 150 1.08 -1.80 -13.00
N VAL A 151 -0.02 -1.08 -12.90
CA VAL A 151 -1.38 -1.59 -12.88
C VAL A 151 -2.04 -1.25 -14.20
N GLU A 152 -2.69 -2.23 -14.84
CA GLU A 152 -3.54 -2.03 -16.01
C GLU A 152 -4.95 -2.53 -15.68
N LEU A 153 -5.92 -1.64 -15.64
CA LEU A 153 -7.32 -1.93 -15.36
C LEU A 153 -8.14 -1.82 -16.65
N LEU A 154 -8.88 -2.89 -16.94
CA LEU A 154 -9.93 -2.90 -17.95
C LEU A 154 -11.25 -3.28 -17.29
N THR A 155 -12.34 -2.61 -17.68
CA THR A 155 -13.69 -2.91 -17.17
C THR A 155 -14.66 -3.15 -18.31
N SER A 156 -15.73 -3.92 -18.06
CA SER A 156 -16.83 -4.12 -19.00
C SER A 156 -17.62 -2.84 -19.31
N GLU A 157 -17.50 -1.81 -18.44
CA GLU A 157 -18.10 -0.49 -18.64
C GLU A 157 -17.28 0.37 -19.63
N GLY A 158 -16.07 -0.06 -19.99
CA GLY A 158 -15.22 0.58 -20.99
C GLY A 158 -14.00 1.33 -20.43
N THR A 159 -13.82 1.36 -19.11
CA THR A 159 -12.61 1.97 -18.51
C THR A 159 -11.36 1.21 -18.97
N ARG A 160 -10.36 1.96 -19.42
CA ARG A 160 -9.01 1.50 -19.76
C ARG A 160 -7.99 2.40 -19.06
N LEU A 161 -7.43 1.94 -17.96
CA LEU A 161 -6.52 2.73 -17.14
C LEU A 161 -5.18 2.01 -17.01
N SER A 162 -4.09 2.72 -17.25
CA SER A 162 -2.75 2.31 -16.81
C SER A 162 -2.21 3.35 -15.84
N HIS A 163 -1.67 2.91 -14.71
CA HIS A 163 -0.88 3.77 -13.84
C HIS A 163 0.21 2.96 -13.17
N GLY A 164 1.22 3.64 -12.65
CA GLY A 164 2.35 2.96 -12.02
C GLY A 164 3.30 3.92 -11.36
N GLN A 165 4.13 3.36 -10.48
CA GLN A 165 5.11 4.13 -9.73
C GLN A 165 6.34 3.30 -9.38
N THR A 166 7.44 3.99 -9.23
CA THR A 166 8.71 3.45 -8.74
C THR A 166 8.88 3.84 -7.27
N ARG A 167 9.42 2.92 -6.48
CA ARG A 167 9.80 3.17 -5.09
C ARG A 167 11.19 2.64 -4.85
N VAL A 168 11.95 3.36 -4.05
CA VAL A 168 13.25 2.93 -3.53
C VAL A 168 13.29 3.14 -2.02
N ILE A 169 13.93 2.22 -1.31
CA ILE A 169 14.17 2.30 0.14
C ILE A 169 15.57 1.77 0.42
N ALA A 170 16.37 2.58 1.11
CA ALA A 170 17.56 2.16 1.82
C ALA A 170 17.26 2.14 3.33
N LEU A 171 17.66 1.09 4.03
CA LEU A 171 17.41 0.93 5.46
C LEU A 171 18.66 0.44 6.19
N ALA A 172 18.83 0.89 7.42
CA ALA A 172 19.81 0.34 8.35
C ALA A 172 19.12 -0.03 9.67
N ASN A 173 19.39 -1.23 10.15
CA ASN A 173 18.97 -1.70 11.46
C ASN A 173 20.21 -1.95 12.31
N LEU A 174 20.44 -1.06 13.28
CA LEU A 174 21.60 -1.11 14.16
C LEU A 174 21.19 -1.79 15.46
N THR A 175 21.94 -2.78 15.90
CA THR A 175 21.75 -3.43 17.20
C THR A 175 22.99 -3.23 18.03
N GLY A 176 22.82 -2.63 19.20
CA GLY A 176 23.89 -2.34 20.14
C GLY A 176 23.77 -3.13 21.42
N ARG A 177 24.88 -3.26 22.14
CA ARG A 177 24.95 -3.87 23.47
C ARG A 177 25.88 -3.10 24.39
N ARG A 178 25.36 -2.69 25.55
CA ARG A 178 26.11 -1.99 26.60
C ARG A 178 25.70 -2.52 27.96
N GLU A 179 26.67 -2.98 28.77
CA GLU A 179 26.43 -3.41 30.16
C GLU A 179 25.26 -4.40 30.36
N GLY A 180 25.07 -5.31 29.39
CA GLY A 180 23.97 -6.30 29.40
C GLY A 180 22.64 -5.80 28.85
N VAL A 181 22.51 -4.50 28.56
CA VAL A 181 21.37 -3.93 27.81
C VAL A 181 21.61 -4.15 26.33
N MET A 182 20.58 -4.63 25.63
CA MET A 182 20.54 -4.75 24.18
C MET A 182 19.40 -3.89 23.66
N SER A 183 19.67 -3.12 22.60
CA SER A 183 18.67 -2.26 21.96
C SER A 183 18.95 -2.16 20.47
N SER A 184 17.92 -1.81 19.71
CA SER A 184 18.05 -1.62 18.28
C SER A 184 17.40 -0.31 17.86
N PHE A 185 17.98 0.32 16.85
CA PHE A 185 17.39 1.50 16.21
C PHE A 185 17.41 1.29 14.70
N ARG A 186 16.27 1.58 14.07
CA ARG A 186 16.07 1.42 12.63
C ARG A 186 15.93 2.77 11.98
N VAL A 187 16.66 2.99 10.90
CA VAL A 187 16.47 4.12 9.99
C VAL A 187 16.11 3.64 8.61
N ARG A 188 15.35 4.47 7.90
CA ARG A 188 14.93 4.25 6.52
C ARG A 188 14.99 5.60 5.80
N VAL A 189 15.48 5.56 4.58
CA VAL A 189 15.37 6.64 3.60
C VAL A 189 14.76 6.05 2.36
N GLY A 190 13.74 6.70 1.80
CA GLY A 190 13.04 6.16 0.66
C GLY A 190 11.78 6.95 0.35
N GLY A 191 11.16 6.62 -0.77
CA GLY A 191 10.03 7.37 -1.29
C GLY A 191 9.43 6.74 -2.54
N VAL A 192 8.37 7.38 -3.04
CA VAL A 192 7.93 7.21 -4.41
C VAL A 192 8.88 8.02 -5.28
N GLY A 193 9.73 7.33 -6.04
CA GLY A 193 10.79 7.88 -6.89
C GLY A 193 11.90 6.91 -7.19
N GLY A 194 12.93 7.41 -7.85
CA GLY A 194 14.16 6.68 -8.14
C GLY A 194 15.32 7.15 -7.26
N PHE A 195 16.54 6.99 -7.74
CA PHE A 195 17.77 7.32 -7.00
C PHE A 195 17.93 8.81 -6.66
N GLU A 196 17.14 9.70 -7.29
CA GLU A 196 17.07 11.10 -6.91
C GLU A 196 16.67 11.29 -5.44
N ILE A 197 15.93 10.35 -4.84
CA ILE A 197 15.56 10.39 -3.42
C ILE A 197 16.80 10.36 -2.53
N PHE A 198 17.76 9.48 -2.82
CA PHE A 198 19.01 9.40 -2.03
C PHE A 198 19.95 10.59 -2.27
N SER A 199 19.71 11.36 -3.32
CA SER A 199 20.40 12.65 -3.53
C SER A 199 19.79 13.76 -2.67
N ALA A 200 18.50 13.68 -2.34
CA ALA A 200 17.80 14.66 -1.51
C ALA A 200 17.95 14.36 0.00
N GLU A 201 18.01 13.09 0.37
CA GLU A 201 18.27 12.62 1.73
C GLU A 201 19.29 11.48 1.68
N ASP A 202 20.48 11.68 2.25
CA ASP A 202 21.56 10.69 2.20
C ASP A 202 21.33 9.57 3.24
N PRO A 203 21.17 8.30 2.82
CA PRO A 203 21.00 7.19 3.76
C PRO A 203 22.23 6.93 4.64
N VAL A 204 23.44 7.29 4.20
CA VAL A 204 24.66 7.22 5.01
C VAL A 204 24.54 8.23 6.15
N GLU A 205 24.31 9.51 5.84
CA GLU A 205 24.13 10.57 6.85
C GLU A 205 22.97 10.25 7.83
N ARG A 206 21.89 9.62 7.35
CA ARG A 206 20.78 9.21 8.23
C ARG A 206 21.18 8.05 9.15
N THR A 207 21.98 7.12 8.66
CA THR A 207 22.56 6.03 9.47
C THR A 207 23.56 6.56 10.49
N GLU A 208 24.34 7.56 10.11
CA GLU A 208 25.25 8.28 10.98
C GLU A 208 24.54 8.90 12.19
N ARG A 209 23.41 9.57 11.97
CA ARG A 209 22.57 10.14 13.04
C ARG A 209 21.91 9.05 13.90
N ALA A 210 21.59 7.90 13.30
CA ALA A 210 20.98 6.75 13.98
C ALA A 210 21.84 6.20 15.13
N VAL A 211 23.17 6.33 15.03
CA VAL A 211 24.11 5.93 16.08
C VAL A 211 23.79 6.66 17.40
N GLY A 212 23.54 7.97 17.36
CA GLY A 212 23.18 8.72 18.57
C GLY A 212 21.87 8.25 19.22
N SER A 213 20.88 7.87 18.40
CA SER A 213 19.63 7.30 18.89
C SER A 213 19.83 5.93 19.53
N LEU A 214 20.68 5.08 18.93
CA LEU A 214 21.04 3.79 19.51
C LEU A 214 21.72 3.97 20.87
N GLU A 215 22.69 4.86 20.98
CA GLU A 215 23.39 5.14 22.24
C GLU A 215 22.45 5.67 23.32
N THR A 216 21.50 6.53 22.92
CA THR A 216 20.45 7.02 23.83
C THR A 216 19.61 5.87 24.36
N LEU A 217 19.21 4.92 23.50
CA LEU A 217 18.42 3.75 23.92
C LEU A 217 19.21 2.81 24.83
N LEU A 218 20.50 2.61 24.55
CA LEU A 218 21.38 1.78 25.40
C LEU A 218 21.56 2.36 26.81
N GLY A 219 21.51 3.70 26.93
CA GLY A 219 21.54 4.40 28.22
C GLY A 219 20.17 4.64 28.86
N ALA A 220 19.08 4.28 28.19
CA ALA A 220 17.73 4.60 28.66
C ALA A 220 17.32 3.74 29.86
N GLY A 221 16.73 4.41 30.87
CA GLY A 221 16.09 3.73 32.00
C GLY A 221 14.73 3.12 31.62
N ARG A 222 14.15 2.34 32.54
CA ARG A 222 12.79 1.81 32.35
C ARG A 222 11.78 2.97 32.26
N ALA A 223 10.92 2.92 31.25
CA ALA A 223 9.81 3.85 31.13
C ALA A 223 8.86 3.73 32.34
N PRO A 224 8.30 4.84 32.84
CA PRO A 224 7.32 4.81 33.92
C PRO A 224 6.02 4.12 33.46
N GLY A 225 5.39 3.35 34.35
CA GLY A 225 4.08 2.75 34.10
C GLY A 225 2.92 3.60 34.62
N GLY A 226 1.75 3.48 34.00
CA GLY A 226 0.51 4.11 34.45
C GLY A 226 -0.09 5.10 33.45
N ARG A 227 -1.25 5.67 33.79
CA ARG A 227 -1.88 6.73 33.00
C ARG A 227 -1.09 8.03 33.19
N MET A 228 -0.64 8.62 32.09
CA MET A 228 0.01 9.91 32.08
C MET A 228 -0.30 10.65 30.78
N THR A 229 -0.12 11.96 30.79
CA THR A 229 -0.14 12.76 29.56
C THR A 229 1.12 12.48 28.76
N ALA A 230 0.97 12.16 27.48
CA ALA A 230 2.07 11.97 26.55
C ALA A 230 2.01 13.05 25.47
N VAL A 231 3.17 13.62 25.15
CA VAL A 231 3.36 14.40 23.92
C VAL A 231 3.96 13.44 22.91
N VAL A 232 3.26 13.23 21.80
CA VAL A 232 3.63 12.24 20.79
C VAL A 232 4.18 12.98 19.57
N ASP A 233 5.22 12.44 18.95
CA ASP A 233 5.77 13.01 17.74
C ASP A 233 4.77 12.90 16.56
N PRO A 234 4.90 13.72 15.51
CA PRO A 234 3.96 13.72 14.39
C PRO A 234 3.86 12.37 13.65
N ASP A 235 4.97 11.64 13.48
CA ASP A 235 4.97 10.38 12.75
C ASP A 235 4.22 9.29 13.53
N MET A 236 4.48 9.21 14.84
CA MET A 236 3.74 8.31 15.73
C MET A 236 2.27 8.72 15.87
N THR A 237 1.96 10.02 15.85
CA THR A 237 0.57 10.50 15.81
C THR A 237 -0.15 9.98 14.57
N GLY A 238 0.50 9.99 13.41
CA GLY A 238 -0.04 9.40 12.18
C GLY A 238 -0.36 7.91 12.33
N VAL A 239 0.54 7.13 12.96
CA VAL A 239 0.30 5.69 13.24
C VAL A 239 -0.88 5.51 14.20
N LEU A 240 -0.93 6.27 15.29
CA LEU A 240 -2.03 6.19 16.25
C LEU A 240 -3.38 6.49 15.58
N VAL A 241 -3.43 7.50 14.72
CA VAL A 241 -4.65 7.84 13.97
C VAL A 241 -5.00 6.72 12.97
N HIS A 242 -4.02 6.14 12.29
CA HIS A 242 -4.22 5.03 11.36
C HIS A 242 -4.89 3.83 12.05
N GLU A 243 -4.34 3.40 13.18
CA GLU A 243 -4.85 2.23 13.92
C GLU A 243 -6.15 2.52 14.67
N ALA A 244 -6.22 3.64 15.39
CA ALA A 244 -7.36 3.93 16.27
C ALA A 244 -8.59 4.47 15.54
N PHE A 245 -8.41 5.04 14.35
CA PHE A 245 -9.48 5.68 13.59
C PHE A 245 -9.51 5.29 12.11
N GLY A 246 -8.35 5.20 11.46
CA GLY A 246 -8.22 4.89 10.03
C GLY A 246 -8.98 3.62 9.64
N HIS A 247 -8.61 2.48 10.21
CA HIS A 247 -9.32 1.22 9.96
C HIS A 247 -10.79 1.28 10.36
N ALA A 248 -11.12 1.85 11.53
CA ALA A 248 -12.51 1.98 11.95
C ALA A 248 -13.37 2.81 10.96
N SER A 249 -12.74 3.67 10.15
CA SER A 249 -13.41 4.46 9.12
C SER A 249 -13.56 3.75 7.77
N GLU A 250 -13.07 2.51 7.62
CA GLU A 250 -13.25 1.70 6.41
C GLU A 250 -14.69 1.18 6.33
N ALA A 251 -15.37 1.48 5.21
CA ALA A 251 -16.80 1.29 5.09
C ALA A 251 -17.25 -0.17 4.96
N ASP A 252 -16.33 -1.08 4.64
CA ASP A 252 -16.56 -2.53 4.68
C ASP A 252 -16.71 -3.04 6.12
N LEU A 253 -15.88 -2.57 7.06
CA LEU A 253 -16.02 -2.84 8.49
C LEU A 253 -17.31 -2.22 9.05
N VAL A 254 -17.70 -1.04 8.57
CA VAL A 254 -19.00 -0.42 8.90
C VAL A 254 -20.15 -1.30 8.41
N LEU A 255 -20.13 -1.71 7.13
CA LEU A 255 -21.17 -2.58 6.56
C LEU A 255 -21.26 -3.96 7.22
N ALA A 256 -20.15 -4.47 7.73
CA ALA A 256 -20.10 -5.72 8.48
C ALA A 256 -20.61 -5.57 9.93
N GLY A 257 -20.83 -4.34 10.41
CA GLY A 257 -21.15 -4.06 11.82
C GLY A 257 -19.97 -4.30 12.77
N GLU A 258 -18.74 -4.29 12.24
CA GLU A 258 -17.50 -4.53 12.99
C GLU A 258 -16.79 -3.23 13.39
N SER A 259 -17.19 -2.10 12.82
CA SER A 259 -16.66 -0.78 13.17
C SER A 259 -17.37 -0.15 14.36
N ILE A 260 -16.58 0.44 15.27
CA ILE A 260 -17.06 1.30 16.37
C ILE A 260 -17.67 2.63 15.89
N LEU A 261 -17.57 2.94 14.60
CA LEU A 261 -18.08 4.18 13.99
C LEU A 261 -19.44 3.99 13.30
N ASP A 262 -19.96 2.77 13.25
CA ASP A 262 -21.25 2.47 12.59
C ASP A 262 -22.40 3.32 13.18
N GLY A 263 -23.15 3.98 12.30
CA GLY A 263 -24.26 4.86 12.65
C GLY A 263 -23.87 6.19 13.33
N ARG A 264 -22.58 6.56 13.37
CA ARG A 264 -22.08 7.72 14.14
C ARG A 264 -21.71 8.94 13.30
N ILE A 265 -22.01 8.96 12.00
CA ILE A 265 -21.80 10.16 11.17
C ILE A 265 -22.57 11.34 11.79
N GLY A 266 -21.89 12.48 11.93
CA GLY A 266 -22.41 13.69 12.56
C GLY A 266 -22.19 13.76 14.08
N GLU A 267 -21.66 12.71 14.71
CA GLU A 267 -21.32 12.72 16.14
C GLU A 267 -19.94 13.33 16.41
N LYS A 268 -19.79 14.06 17.52
CA LYS A 268 -18.49 14.56 17.99
C LYS A 268 -17.73 13.46 18.75
N LEU A 269 -16.68 12.93 18.12
CA LEU A 269 -15.89 11.80 18.59
C LEU A 269 -14.50 12.18 19.11
N ALA A 270 -14.02 13.37 18.78
CA ALA A 270 -12.75 13.90 19.26
C ALA A 270 -12.87 15.34 19.77
N ALA A 271 -11.76 15.85 20.31
CA ALA A 271 -11.66 17.23 20.76
C ALA A 271 -11.87 18.22 19.60
N GLU A 272 -12.32 19.43 19.94
CA GLU A 272 -12.36 20.56 19.00
C GLU A 272 -10.96 20.83 18.43
N GLY A 273 -10.89 21.14 17.14
CA GLY A 273 -9.68 21.32 16.36
C GLY A 273 -9.11 20.05 15.73
N VAL A 274 -9.62 18.86 16.08
CA VAL A 274 -9.12 17.59 15.50
C VAL A 274 -9.76 17.36 14.13
N THR A 275 -8.93 17.35 13.09
CA THR A 275 -9.36 17.06 11.71
C THR A 275 -8.53 15.91 11.15
N ILE A 276 -9.19 14.88 10.62
CA ILE A 276 -8.56 13.68 10.06
C ILE A 276 -9.03 13.53 8.62
N PHE A 277 -8.08 13.35 7.70
CA PHE A 277 -8.35 13.11 6.30
C PHE A 277 -7.44 12.00 5.76
N ASP A 278 -7.94 11.26 4.78
CA ASP A 278 -7.13 10.37 3.94
C ASP A 278 -6.89 11.05 2.59
N ASP A 279 -5.64 11.12 2.15
CA ASP A 279 -5.25 11.88 0.97
C ASP A 279 -4.21 11.13 0.12
N PRO A 280 -4.63 10.42 -0.94
CA PRO A 280 -3.73 9.76 -1.88
C PRO A 280 -3.14 10.72 -2.93
N THR A 281 -3.39 12.03 -2.83
CA THR A 281 -2.95 13.03 -3.83
C THR A 281 -1.63 13.70 -3.46
N LEU A 282 -1.05 13.36 -2.30
CA LEU A 282 0.20 13.96 -1.82
C LEU A 282 1.40 13.51 -2.65
N GLU A 283 1.96 14.41 -3.46
CA GLU A 283 3.10 14.09 -4.33
C GLU A 283 4.29 13.51 -3.54
N GLY A 284 4.87 12.41 -4.02
CA GLY A 284 6.02 11.73 -3.40
C GLY A 284 5.70 10.85 -2.17
N ALA A 285 4.50 10.94 -1.59
CA ALA A 285 4.14 10.12 -0.43
C ALA A 285 3.89 8.65 -0.82
N PHE A 286 4.28 7.72 0.06
CA PHE A 286 4.12 6.28 -0.18
C PHE A 286 2.66 5.84 -0.39
N GLY A 287 1.71 6.52 0.24
CA GLY A 287 0.28 6.21 0.13
C GLY A 287 -0.36 6.70 -1.16
N SER A 288 0.35 7.47 -1.99
CA SER A 288 -0.24 8.19 -3.10
C SER A 288 -0.47 7.34 -4.33
N PHE A 289 -1.53 7.68 -5.06
CA PHE A 289 -1.93 7.08 -6.33
C PHE A 289 -2.92 7.99 -7.05
N PRO A 290 -2.91 8.03 -8.41
CA PRO A 290 -3.84 8.85 -9.17
C PRO A 290 -5.26 8.28 -9.20
N PHE A 291 -5.36 6.95 -9.19
CA PHE A 291 -6.59 6.18 -9.23
C PHE A 291 -6.45 4.95 -8.34
N ASP A 292 -7.53 4.55 -7.70
CA ASP A 292 -7.60 3.31 -6.94
C ASP A 292 -7.72 2.09 -7.88
N ASP A 293 -7.69 0.87 -7.32
CA ASP A 293 -7.69 -0.37 -8.10
C ASP A 293 -9.07 -0.70 -8.72
N GLU A 294 -10.08 0.17 -8.55
CA GLU A 294 -11.40 0.12 -9.22
C GLU A 294 -11.58 1.23 -10.27
N GLY A 295 -10.55 2.05 -10.50
CA GLY A 295 -10.56 3.12 -11.49
C GLY A 295 -11.18 4.42 -10.99
N VAL A 296 -11.36 4.58 -9.67
CA VAL A 296 -11.90 5.81 -9.07
C VAL A 296 -10.74 6.76 -8.77
N LYS A 297 -10.87 8.02 -9.19
CA LYS A 297 -9.82 9.03 -9.00
C LYS A 297 -9.53 9.24 -7.52
N GLY A 298 -8.25 9.17 -7.16
CA GLY A 298 -7.79 9.47 -5.80
C GLY A 298 -8.12 10.93 -5.45
N SER A 299 -8.66 11.16 -4.25
CA SER A 299 -8.98 12.50 -3.77
C SER A 299 -8.85 12.56 -2.25
N ARG A 300 -8.53 13.76 -1.75
CA ARG A 300 -8.57 14.04 -0.31
C ARG A 300 -10.01 13.89 0.17
N LYS A 301 -10.18 13.07 1.20
CA LYS A 301 -11.47 12.86 1.88
C LYS A 301 -11.33 13.20 3.37
N THR A 302 -12.12 14.16 3.82
CA THR A 302 -12.23 14.48 5.25
C THR A 302 -13.12 13.44 5.92
N LEU A 303 -12.52 12.69 6.83
CA LEU A 303 -13.18 11.65 7.61
C LEU A 303 -13.69 12.22 8.94
N MET A 304 -12.96 13.18 9.51
CA MET A 304 -13.36 13.93 10.69
C MET A 304 -13.03 15.41 10.51
N GLU A 305 -13.96 16.29 10.84
CA GLU A 305 -13.79 17.76 10.82
C GLU A 305 -14.15 18.32 12.20
N ASP A 306 -13.25 19.06 12.82
CA ASP A 306 -13.45 19.66 14.15
C ASP A 306 -13.97 18.69 15.24
N GLY A 307 -13.47 17.45 15.19
CA GLY A 307 -13.83 16.37 16.08
C GLY A 307 -15.11 15.63 15.70
N VAL A 308 -15.82 16.02 14.64
CA VAL A 308 -17.07 15.41 14.18
C VAL A 308 -16.80 14.42 13.06
N LEU A 309 -17.34 13.20 13.14
CA LEU A 309 -17.23 12.20 12.06
C LEU A 309 -18.07 12.64 10.85
N THR A 310 -17.45 12.74 9.68
CA THR A 310 -18.09 13.28 8.46
C THR A 310 -18.23 12.27 7.33
N ASN A 311 -17.32 11.28 7.23
CA ASN A 311 -17.28 10.37 6.09
C ASN A 311 -16.58 9.06 6.44
N PHE A 312 -16.74 8.06 5.55
CA PHE A 312 -16.00 6.80 5.58
C PHE A 312 -15.11 6.65 4.34
N ILE A 313 -14.23 5.66 4.37
CA ILE A 313 -13.37 5.26 3.26
C ILE A 313 -14.13 4.22 2.43
N HIS A 314 -14.40 4.53 1.16
CA HIS A 314 -15.33 3.76 0.33
C HIS A 314 -14.69 3.16 -0.94
N SER A 315 -15.00 1.89 -1.15
CA SER A 315 -15.02 1.25 -2.49
C SER A 315 -16.31 1.56 -3.24
N ARG A 316 -16.41 1.20 -4.53
CA ARG A 316 -17.66 1.29 -5.31
C ARG A 316 -18.80 0.48 -4.69
N GLU A 317 -18.49 -0.70 -4.16
CA GLU A 317 -19.49 -1.57 -3.52
C GLU A 317 -20.00 -0.96 -2.21
N THR A 318 -19.10 -0.54 -1.32
CA THR A 318 -19.50 0.01 -0.02
C THR A 318 -20.25 1.33 -0.18
N ALA A 319 -19.82 2.18 -1.13
CA ALA A 319 -20.52 3.39 -1.52
C ALA A 319 -21.95 3.08 -2.03
N GLY A 320 -22.08 2.14 -2.98
CA GLY A 320 -23.37 1.75 -3.54
C GLY A 320 -24.35 1.19 -2.50
N ARG A 321 -23.86 0.38 -1.56
CA ARG A 321 -24.69 -0.20 -0.49
C ARG A 321 -25.11 0.80 0.59
N LEU A 322 -24.24 1.76 0.92
CA LEU A 322 -24.53 2.77 1.92
C LEU A 322 -25.15 4.06 1.35
N GLY A 323 -25.31 4.16 0.03
CA GLY A 323 -25.86 5.36 -0.63
C GLY A 323 -24.91 6.55 -0.58
N HIS A 324 -23.60 6.31 -0.56
CA HIS A 324 -22.55 7.33 -0.62
C HIS A 324 -21.87 7.33 -2.00
N GLU A 325 -21.02 8.33 -2.23
CA GLU A 325 -20.14 8.39 -3.40
C GLU A 325 -18.83 7.62 -3.13
N PRO A 326 -18.30 6.86 -4.09
CA PRO A 326 -16.99 6.23 -3.95
C PRO A 326 -15.90 7.31 -3.95
N ASN A 327 -14.86 7.14 -3.14
CA ASN A 327 -13.90 8.21 -2.85
C ASN A 327 -12.43 7.82 -3.08
N GLY A 328 -12.20 6.90 -4.03
CA GLY A 328 -10.86 6.56 -4.53
C GLY A 328 -10.02 5.88 -3.46
N ALA A 329 -10.54 4.81 -2.87
CA ALA A 329 -9.90 4.12 -1.77
C ALA A 329 -9.91 2.59 -1.87
N ALA A 330 -10.51 2.02 -2.91
CA ALA A 330 -10.49 0.58 -3.11
C ALA A 330 -9.11 0.13 -3.59
N ARG A 331 -8.35 -0.52 -2.72
CA ARG A 331 -6.98 -0.94 -3.00
C ARG A 331 -6.82 -2.44 -2.86
N SER A 332 -5.93 -2.98 -3.66
CA SER A 332 -5.57 -4.38 -3.65
C SER A 332 -4.06 -4.55 -3.53
N GLN A 333 -3.67 -5.52 -2.70
CA GLN A 333 -2.27 -5.78 -2.38
C GLN A 333 -1.49 -6.22 -3.63
N ASP A 334 -2.06 -7.16 -4.38
CA ASP A 334 -1.48 -7.80 -5.56
C ASP A 334 -2.57 -8.21 -6.56
N HIS A 335 -2.23 -8.94 -7.63
CA HIS A 335 -3.21 -9.40 -8.62
C HIS A 335 -4.05 -10.58 -8.13
N SER A 336 -3.66 -11.25 -7.05
CA SER A 336 -4.38 -12.37 -6.44
C SER A 336 -5.34 -11.97 -5.33
N SER A 337 -5.33 -10.70 -4.95
CA SER A 337 -6.25 -10.09 -4.01
C SER A 337 -7.46 -9.54 -4.77
N ARG A 338 -8.66 -9.77 -4.27
CA ARG A 338 -9.89 -9.21 -4.87
C ARG A 338 -9.93 -7.68 -4.69
#